data_AF-A0A2L0VWB0-F1
#
_entry.id   AF-A0A2L0VWB0-F1
#
_cell.length_a   1.000
_cell.length_b   1.000
_cell.length_c   1.000
_cell.angle_alpha   90.00
_cell.angle_beta   90.00
_cell.angle_gamma   90.00
#
_symmetry.space_group_name_H-M   'P 1'
#
loop_
_entity.id
_entity.type
_entity.pdbx_description
1 polymer ?
#
loop_
_entity_poly.entity_id
_entity_poly.type
_entity_poly.pdbx_seq_one_letter_code
_entity_poly.pdbx_strand_id
1 'polypeptide(L)' 'MRRCDVEYFSERVLTEELADAKKLLERALAILDRTGETEPAALTCEAIERLIGAPSPIEQWYLMTGRQPDGSARA' A
#
# COMPACT_ATOMS: atom_id res chain seq x y z
N MET A 1 21.67 3.32 -23.48
CA MET A 1 20.71 4.03 -22.60
C MET A 1 19.62 3.03 -22.23
N ARG A 2 19.77 2.30 -21.12
CA ARG A 2 18.77 1.30 -20.69
C ARG A 2 17.67 2.05 -19.94
N ARG A 3 16.42 1.86 -20.35
CA ARG A 3 15.25 2.34 -19.61
C ARG A 3 15.25 1.64 -18.26
N CYS A 4 15.26 2.41 -17.18
CA CYS A 4 14.86 1.90 -15.89
C CYS A 4 13.36 1.72 -15.98
N ASP A 5 12.91 0.50 -16.28
CA ASP A 5 11.54 0.09 -16.02
C ASP A 5 11.34 0.18 -14.50
N VAL A 6 10.87 1.35 -14.06
CA VAL A 6 10.18 1.51 -12.79
C VAL A 6 8.95 0.65 -12.96
N GLU A 7 8.97 -0.57 -12.43
CA GLU A 7 7.79 -1.40 -12.36
C GLU A 7 6.74 -0.61 -11.58
N TYR A 8 5.82 0.00 -12.33
CA TYR A 8 4.73 0.78 -11.78
C TYR A 8 3.89 -0.21 -10.99
N PHE A 9 3.83 -0.03 -9.67
CA PHE A 9 3.00 -0.85 -8.81
C PHE A 9 1.57 -0.80 -9.36
N SER A 10 1.13 -1.90 -9.95
CA SER A 10 -0.22 -2.04 -10.45
C SER A 10 -1.07 -2.48 -9.27
N GLU A 11 -1.78 -1.54 -8.66
CA GLU A 11 -2.76 -1.80 -7.61
C GLU A 11 -3.59 -3.04 -7.98
N ARG A 12 -3.81 -3.97 -7.03
CA ARG A 12 -4.58 -5.18 -7.32
C ARG A 12 -5.96 -4.75 -7.81
N VAL A 13 -6.36 -5.25 -8.98
CA VAL A 13 -7.75 -5.12 -9.45
C VAL A 13 -8.63 -5.88 -8.46
N LEU A 14 -9.40 -5.13 -7.67
CA LEU A 14 -10.32 -5.68 -6.70
C LEU A 14 -11.57 -6.21 -7.41
N THR A 15 -12.14 -7.31 -6.91
CA THR A 15 -13.53 -7.67 -7.23
C THR A 15 -14.48 -6.60 -6.69
N GLU A 16 -15.71 -6.52 -7.20
CA GLU A 16 -16.71 -5.53 -6.73
C GLU A 16 -16.89 -5.59 -5.20
N GLU A 17 -16.94 -6.79 -4.64
CA GLU A 17 -17.05 -7.04 -3.20
C GLU A 17 -15.85 -6.49 -2.41
N LEU A 18 -14.63 -6.64 -2.93
CA LEU A 18 -13.43 -6.10 -2.31
C LEU A 18 -13.34 -4.57 -2.47
N ALA A 19 -13.85 -4.02 -3.58
CA ALA A 19 -13.93 -2.57 -3.77
C ALA A 19 -14.90 -1.92 -2.78
N ASP A 20 -16.01 -2.59 -2.46
CA ASP A 20 -16.95 -2.11 -1.44
C ASP A 20 -16.37 -2.25 -0.03
N ALA A 21 -15.61 -3.32 0.26
CA ALA A 21 -14.85 -3.42 1.51
C ALA A 21 -13.83 -2.27 1.67
N LYS A 22 -13.13 -1.90 0.59
CA LYS A 22 -12.21 -0.74 0.58
C LYS A 22 -12.95 0.55 0.95
N LYS A 23 -14.09 0.84 0.31
CA LYS A 23 -14.90 2.04 0.62
C LYS A 23 -15.38 2.08 2.06
N LEU A 24 -15.73 0.92 2.65
CA LEU A 24 -16.13 0.85 4.05
C LEU A 24 -14.95 1.16 4.99
N LEU A 25 -13.77 0.65 4.69
CA LEU A 25 -12.55 0.97 5.44
C LEU A 25 -12.15 2.44 5.31
N GLU A 26 -12.24 3.04 4.13
CA GLU A 26 -11.98 4.48 3.91
C GLU A 26 -12.94 5.35 4.75
N ARG A 27 -14.23 4.97 4.81
CA ARG A 27 -15.21 5.66 5.66
C ARG A 27 -14.91 5.49 7.14
N ALA A 28 -14.50 4.30 7.57
CA ALA A 28 -14.10 4.05 8.95
C ALA A 28 -12.88 4.91 9.33
N LEU A 29 -11.86 4.95 8.47
CA LEU A 29 -10.67 5.77 8.66
C LEU A 29 -11.02 7.26 8.83
N ALA A 30 -11.90 7.81 7.99
CA ALA A 30 -12.33 9.20 8.11
C ALA A 30 -13.07 9.50 9.43
N ILE A 31 -13.80 8.53 9.98
CA ILE A 31 -14.45 8.68 11.29
C ILE A 31 -13.39 8.68 12.39
N LEU A 32 -12.47 7.72 12.36
CA LEU A 32 -11.41 7.55 13.36
C LEU A 32 -10.46 8.73 13.42
N ASP A 33 -10.08 9.27 12.25
CA ASP A 33 -9.27 10.47 12.13
C ASP A 33 -9.97 11.68 12.77
N ARG A 34 -11.27 11.85 12.48
CA ARG A 34 -12.08 12.93 13.06
C ARG A 34 -12.25 12.79 14.58
N THR A 35 -12.29 11.56 15.11
CA THR A 35 -12.42 11.32 16.56
C THR A 35 -11.08 11.31 17.29
N GLY A 36 -9.94 11.43 16.58
CA GLY A 36 -8.61 11.39 17.17
C GLY A 36 -8.17 9.99 17.61
N GLU A 37 -8.83 8.95 17.10
CA GLU A 37 -8.58 7.54 17.46
C GLU A 37 -7.42 6.99 16.63
N THR A 38 -6.19 7.33 17.03
CA THR A 38 -4.98 7.12 16.23
C THR A 38 -4.59 5.66 16.03
N GLU A 39 -4.71 4.81 17.06
CA GLU A 39 -4.39 3.38 16.99
C GLU A 39 -5.32 2.60 16.03
N PRO A 40 -6.66 2.69 16.14
CA PRO A 40 -7.55 2.04 15.18
C PRO A 40 -7.46 2.66 13.77
N ALA A 41 -7.14 3.96 13.65
CA ALA A 41 -6.89 4.57 12.33
C ALA A 41 -5.67 3.94 11.65
N ALA A 42 -4.58 3.72 12.39
CA ALA A 42 -3.38 3.04 11.88
C ALA A 42 -3.68 1.60 11.42
N LEU A 43 -4.45 0.83 12.21
CA LEU A 43 -4.89 -0.51 11.83
C LEU A 43 -5.77 -0.51 10.58
N THR A 44 -6.61 0.52 10.41
CA THR A 44 -7.47 0.67 9.23
C THR A 44 -6.65 0.97 7.98
N CYS A 45 -5.62 1.81 8.07
CA CYS A 45 -4.67 2.04 6.97
C CYS A 45 -3.97 0.74 6.55
N GLU A 46 -3.46 -0.02 7.53
CA GLU A 46 -2.78 -1.30 7.27
C GLU A 46 -3.72 -2.32 6.59
N ALA A 47 -5.00 -2.35 6.97
CA ALA A 47 -6.00 -3.19 6.32
C ALA A 47 -6.25 -2.79 4.85
N ILE A 48 -6.33 -1.48 4.57
CA ILE A 48 -6.50 -0.96 3.20
C ILE A 48 -5.27 -1.32 2.34
N GLU A 49 -4.07 -1.12 2.86
CA GLU A 49 -2.82 -1.45 2.19
C GLU A 49 -2.76 -2.93 1.81
N ARG A 50 -3.06 -3.83 2.75
CA ARG A 50 -3.11 -5.27 2.46
C ARG A 50 -4.18 -5.64 1.45
N LEU A 51 -5.34 -4.97 1.49
CA LEU A 51 -6.45 -5.22 0.58
C LEU A 51 -6.06 -4.89 -0.87
N ILE A 52 -5.46 -3.73 -1.10
CA ILE A 52 -5.04 -3.28 -2.44
C ILE A 52 -3.72 -3.92 -2.88
N GLY A 53 -3.07 -4.68 -2.00
CA GLY A 53 -1.78 -5.33 -2.21
C GLY A 53 -0.61 -4.36 -2.20
N ALA A 54 -0.76 -3.20 -1.55
CA ALA A 54 0.27 -2.17 -1.48
C ALA A 54 1.59 -2.80 -0.99
N PRO A 55 2.72 -2.41 -1.60
CA PRO A 55 4.01 -2.90 -1.18
C PRO A 55 4.27 -2.43 0.25
N SER A 56 4.79 -3.33 1.08
CA SER A 56 5.22 -3.01 2.43
C SER A 56 6.26 -1.87 2.44
N PRO A 57 6.48 -1.18 3.57
CA PRO A 57 7.47 -0.10 3.64
C PRO A 57 8.88 -0.51 3.18
N ILE A 58 9.28 -1.76 3.42
CA ILE A 58 10.58 -2.29 2.97
C ILE A 58 10.59 -2.53 1.45
N GLU A 59 9.51 -3.05 0.87
CA GLU A 59 9.37 -3.22 -0.58
C GLU A 59 9.30 -1.87 -1.30
N GLN A 60 8.60 -0.89 -0.73
CA GLN A 60 8.60 0.49 -1.19
C GLN A 60 10.01 1.09 -1.15
N TRP A 61 10.76 0.86 -0.08
CA TRP A 61 12.15 1.33 0.02
C TRP A 61 13.05 0.68 -1.03
N TYR A 62 12.91 -0.61 -1.30
CA TYR A 62 13.65 -1.29 -2.37
C TYR A 62 13.31 -0.72 -3.75
N LEU A 63 12.02 -0.50 -4.04
CA LEU A 63 11.56 0.13 -5.28
C LEU A 63 12.13 1.54 -5.45
N MET A 64 12.16 2.35 -4.38
CA MET A 64 12.69 3.71 -4.40
C MET A 64 14.22 3.77 -4.55
N THR A 65 14.94 2.82 -3.94
CA THR A 65 16.41 2.80 -3.95
C THR A 65 17.01 2.01 -5.10
N GLY A 66 16.18 1.36 -5.94
CA GLY A 66 16.64 0.50 -7.02
C GLY A 66 17.37 -0.75 -6.51
N ARG A 67 17.08 -1.17 -5.27
CA ARG A 67 17.63 -2.36 -4.64
C ARG A 67 16.71 -3.54 -4.87
N GLN A 68 17.29 -4.73 -4.89
CA GLN A 68 16.56 -5.99 -4.92
C GLN A 68 15.82 -6.22 -3.58
N PRO A 69 14.80 -7.09 -3.54
CA PRO A 69 14.08 -7.44 -2.30
C PRO A 69 14.95 -8.04 -1.18
N ASP A 70 16.16 -8.48 -1.50
CA ASP A 70 17.18 -8.95 -0.55
C ASP A 70 18.14 -7.83 -0.09
N GLY A 71 17.92 -6.59 -0.54
CA GLY A 71 18.73 -5.41 -0.23
C GLY A 71 19.98 -5.23 -1.06
N SER A 72 20.27 -6.13 -2.01
CA SER A 72 21.40 -6.01 -2.92
C SER A 72 21.19 -4.90 -3.95
N ALA A 73 22.30 -4.31 -4.44
CA ALA A 73 22.25 -3.31 -5.49
C ALA A 73 21.94 -3.98 -6.84
N ARG A 74 21.03 -3.40 -7.64
CA ARG A 74 20.73 -3.89 -8.98
C ARG A 74 21.91 -3.58 -9.91
N ALA A 75 22.52 -4.63 -10.49
CA ALA A 75 23.68 -4.55 -11.38
C ALA A 75 23.36 -3.90 -12.75
#